data_AF-A0A3R7WPQ6-F1
#
_entry.id   AF-A0A3R7WPQ6-F1
#
_cell.length_a   1.000
_cell.length_b   1.000
_cell.length_c   1.000
_cell.angle_alpha   90.00
_cell.angle_beta   90.00
_cell.angle_gamma   90.00
#
_symmetry.space_group_name_H-M   'P 1'
#
loop_
_entity.id
_entity.type
_entity.pdbx_description
1 polymer ?
#
loop_
_entity_poly.entity_id
_entity_poly.type
_entity_poly.pdbx_seq_one_letter_code
_entity_poly.pdbx_strand_id
1 'polypeptide(L)'
;MWSKVVARHGGRPLSVRGIASSANALRFLIVDGYSPEGRLELTKSGVSIASDLYKRMLSTSADGLPTSFDVLFPSDGPFDTPDLRNYDAVAWTGCRFVAELEKLYEDPSRRDIAWRLGLDTDVMDENVRYTESRNFIKHLVVPYKLSKTLLE
;
A
#
# COMPACT_ATOMS: atom_id res chain seq x y z
N MET A 1 31.86 -31.34 -8.71
CA MET A 1 31.65 -31.64 -7.27
C MET A 1 31.66 -30.28 -6.58
N TRP A 2 30.54 -29.56 -6.46
CA TRP A 2 29.33 -29.88 -5.71
C TRP A 2 28.03 -29.81 -6.52
N SER A 3 26.99 -30.42 -5.97
CA SER A 3 25.75 -30.86 -6.62
C SER A 3 24.54 -30.33 -5.84
N LYS A 4 23.50 -29.88 -6.56
CA LYS A 4 22.06 -29.77 -6.18
C LYS A 4 21.76 -28.74 -5.05
N VAL A 5 20.68 -27.95 -5.12
CA VAL A 5 19.27 -28.38 -5.13
C VAL A 5 18.42 -27.45 -6.00
N VAL A 6 17.72 -28.06 -6.95
CA VAL A 6 16.63 -27.48 -7.73
C VAL A 6 15.33 -27.66 -6.94
N ALA A 7 14.72 -26.57 -6.48
CA ALA A 7 13.34 -26.60 -6.01
C ALA A 7 12.42 -26.66 -7.24
N ARG A 8 11.82 -27.83 -7.49
CA ARG A 8 10.77 -28.01 -8.50
C ARG A 8 9.43 -27.61 -7.88
N HIS A 9 8.93 -26.43 -8.21
CA HIS A 9 7.49 -26.14 -8.06
C HIS A 9 6.79 -26.40 -9.40
N GLY A 10 6.00 -27.46 -9.43
CA GLY A 10 5.19 -27.88 -10.56
C GLY A 10 3.93 -27.04 -10.74
N GLY A 11 4.09 -25.76 -11.08
CA GLY A 11 3.00 -24.96 -11.66
C GLY A 11 3.11 -25.01 -13.19
N ARG A 12 2.01 -25.28 -13.89
CA ARG A 12 1.96 -25.10 -15.36
C ARG A 12 2.30 -23.63 -15.68
N PRO A 13 3.18 -23.33 -16.65
CA PRO A 13 3.33 -21.97 -17.12
C PRO A 13 2.03 -21.53 -17.79
N LEU A 14 1.42 -20.45 -17.29
CA LEU A 14 0.31 -19.80 -17.97
C LEU A 14 0.87 -19.23 -19.29
N SER A 15 0.35 -19.70 -20.42
CA SER A 15 0.72 -19.23 -21.75
C SER A 15 0.17 -17.81 -21.97
N VAL A 16 1.02 -16.79 -21.82
CA VAL A 16 0.70 -15.35 -21.97
C VAL A 16 0.64 -14.90 -23.44
N ARG A 17 0.12 -15.72 -24.36
CA ARG A 17 -0.08 -15.29 -25.75
C ARG A 17 -1.53 -14.95 -26.01
N GLY A 18 -1.80 -13.66 -25.81
CA GLY A 18 -2.87 -12.95 -26.47
C GLY A 18 -4.00 -12.54 -25.53
N ILE A 19 -3.85 -11.41 -24.83
CA ILE A 19 -4.85 -10.35 -24.91
C ILE A 19 -4.13 -9.01 -24.76
N ALA A 20 -3.98 -8.28 -25.88
CA ALA A 20 -3.66 -6.86 -25.85
C ALA A 20 -4.95 -6.09 -26.19
N SER A 21 -5.77 -5.86 -25.18
CA SER A 21 -6.80 -4.82 -25.18
C SER A 21 -6.80 -4.15 -23.81
N SER A 22 -7.16 -2.87 -23.73
CA SER A 22 -7.25 -2.12 -22.47
C SER A 22 -8.22 -2.73 -21.46
N ALA A 23 -9.12 -3.63 -21.89
CA ALA A 23 -10.01 -4.39 -21.01
C ALA A 23 -9.29 -5.49 -20.19
N ASN A 24 -8.02 -5.81 -20.51
CA ASN A 24 -7.25 -6.88 -19.87
C ASN A 24 -6.01 -6.38 -19.13
N ALA A 25 -5.87 -5.06 -18.96
CA ALA A 25 -4.78 -4.53 -18.15
C ALA A 25 -5.12 -4.69 -16.66
N LEU A 26 -4.16 -5.15 -15.86
CA LEU A 26 -4.28 -5.11 -14.40
C LEU A 26 -4.39 -3.64 -13.97
N ARG A 27 -5.49 -3.31 -13.29
CA ARG A 27 -5.82 -1.95 -12.85
C ARG A 27 -5.40 -1.78 -11.40
N PHE A 28 -4.42 -0.91 -11.17
CA PHE A 28 -3.94 -0.59 -9.84
C PHE A 28 -4.39 0.80 -9.41
N LEU A 29 -4.83 0.93 -8.16
CA LEU A 29 -4.89 2.23 -7.48
C LEU A 29 -3.65 2.37 -6.60
N ILE A 30 -2.90 3.46 -6.75
CA ILE A 30 -1.79 3.80 -5.85
C ILE A 30 -2.25 4.94 -4.93
N VAL A 31 -2.25 4.71 -3.62
CA VAL A 31 -2.47 5.75 -2.61
C VAL A 31 -1.10 6.29 -2.19
N ASP A 32 -0.72 7.47 -2.67
CA ASP A 32 0.57 8.09 -2.43
C ASP A 32 0.52 9.07 -1.24
N GLY A 33 1.01 8.63 -0.09
CA GLY A 33 0.90 9.35 1.19
C GLY A 33 1.87 10.53 1.36
N TYR A 34 2.78 10.78 0.42
CA TYR A 34 3.68 11.94 0.52
C TYR A 34 2.92 13.25 0.35
N SER A 35 3.13 14.22 1.25
CA SER A 35 2.67 15.61 1.11
C SER A 35 3.21 16.27 -0.18
N PRO A 36 2.53 17.30 -0.72
CA PRO A 36 3.04 18.10 -1.86
C PRO A 36 4.50 18.53 -1.69
N GLU A 37 4.89 19.01 -0.52
CA GLU A 37 6.26 19.46 -0.22
C GLU A 37 7.24 18.30 -0.24
N GLY A 38 6.87 17.17 0.37
CA GLY A 38 7.67 15.94 0.36
C GLY A 38 7.94 15.42 -1.06
N ARG A 39 6.93 15.44 -1.94
CA ARG A 39 7.11 15.05 -3.35
C ARG A 39 8.00 16.04 -4.12
N LEU A 40 7.88 17.34 -3.83
CA LEU A 40 8.74 18.37 -4.42
C LEU A 40 10.21 18.16 -4.01
N GLU A 41 10.50 17.86 -2.76
CA GLU A 41 11.87 17.62 -2.28
C GLU A 41 12.50 16.36 -2.89
N LEU A 42 11.72 15.28 -3.06
CA LEU A 42 12.18 14.09 -3.78
C LEU A 42 12.57 14.45 -5.22
N THR A 43 11.68 15.16 -5.91
CA THR A 43 11.87 15.54 -7.32
C THR A 43 13.08 16.46 -7.49
N LYS A 44 13.27 17.45 -6.60
CA LYS A 44 14.45 18.33 -6.59
C LYS A 44 15.76 17.57 -6.36
N SER A 45 15.71 16.49 -5.58
CA SER A 45 16.85 15.62 -5.30
C SER A 45 17.15 14.62 -6.42
N GLY A 46 16.41 14.67 -7.53
CA GLY A 46 16.53 13.71 -8.64
C GLY A 46 15.95 12.33 -8.32
N VAL A 47 15.21 12.19 -7.22
CA VAL A 47 14.58 10.95 -6.79
C VAL A 47 13.13 10.93 -7.30
N SER A 48 12.71 9.81 -7.87
CA SER A 48 11.31 9.62 -8.27
C SER A 48 10.38 9.65 -7.05
N ILE A 49 9.18 10.19 -7.22
CA ILE A 49 8.14 10.08 -6.19
C ILE A 49 7.72 8.62 -6.00
N ALA A 50 7.10 8.32 -4.86
CA ALA A 50 6.76 6.95 -4.49
C ALA A 50 5.82 6.29 -5.51
N SER A 51 4.81 7.01 -6.01
CA SER A 51 3.91 6.48 -7.04
C SER A 51 4.63 6.03 -8.32
N ASP A 52 5.67 6.72 -8.77
CA ASP A 52 6.42 6.30 -9.96
C ASP A 52 7.30 5.06 -9.70
N LEU A 53 7.87 4.95 -8.50
CA LEU A 53 8.58 3.74 -8.08
C LEU A 53 7.63 2.53 -8.03
N TYR A 54 6.42 2.72 -7.48
CA TYR A 54 5.41 1.68 -7.41
C TYR A 54 4.88 1.28 -8.78
N LYS A 55 4.60 2.23 -9.69
CA LYS A 55 4.24 1.92 -11.09
C LYS A 55 5.27 1.00 -11.73
N ARG A 56 6.56 1.34 -11.61
CA ARG A 56 7.65 0.53 -12.21
C ARG A 56 7.75 -0.86 -11.59
N MET A 57 7.68 -0.93 -10.26
CA MET A 57 7.74 -2.19 -9.52
C MET A 57 6.56 -3.10 -9.88
N LEU A 58 5.33 -2.58 -9.86
CA LEU A 58 4.12 -3.33 -10.18
C LEU A 58 4.07 -3.78 -11.64
N SER A 59 4.46 -2.92 -12.59
CA SER A 59 4.58 -3.32 -14.01
C SER A 59 5.62 -4.43 -14.21
N THR A 60 6.73 -4.40 -13.47
CA THR A 60 7.75 -5.45 -13.51
C THR A 60 7.23 -6.76 -12.91
N SER A 61 6.49 -6.67 -11.80
CA SER A 61 5.88 -7.82 -11.14
C SER A 61 4.71 -8.44 -11.90
N ALA A 62 4.10 -7.71 -12.83
CA ALA A 62 3.00 -8.18 -13.66
C ALA A 62 3.41 -9.20 -14.75
N ASP A 63 4.69 -9.58 -14.83
CA ASP A 63 5.23 -10.63 -15.72
C ASP A 63 4.78 -10.47 -17.19
N GLY A 64 4.85 -9.24 -17.69
CA GLY A 64 4.50 -8.89 -19.07
C GLY A 64 3.01 -8.69 -19.36
N LEU A 65 2.13 -8.84 -18.36
CA LEU A 65 0.74 -8.42 -18.48
C LEU A 65 0.64 -6.89 -18.58
N PRO A 66 -0.27 -6.33 -19.41
CA PRO A 66 -0.52 -4.90 -19.44
C PRO A 66 -0.97 -4.39 -18.06
N THR A 67 -0.50 -3.20 -17.67
CA THR A 67 -0.86 -2.57 -16.39
C THR A 67 -1.37 -1.15 -16.59
N SER A 68 -2.36 -0.74 -15.81
CA SER A 68 -2.87 0.64 -15.76
C SER A 68 -2.92 1.12 -14.31
N PHE A 69 -2.79 2.44 -14.11
CA PHE A 69 -2.61 3.02 -12.78
C PHE A 69 -3.41 4.31 -12.65
N ASP A 70 -4.16 4.41 -11.55
CA ASP A 70 -4.62 5.68 -11.00
C ASP A 70 -3.81 5.99 -9.73
N VAL A 71 -3.62 7.27 -9.43
CA VAL A 71 -2.90 7.71 -8.22
C VAL A 71 -3.78 8.67 -7.42
N LEU A 72 -3.95 8.36 -6.14
CA LEU A 72 -4.62 9.19 -5.15
C LEU A 72 -3.58 9.86 -4.25
N PHE A 73 -3.68 11.17 -4.04
CA PHE A 73 -2.79 11.95 -3.17
C PHE A 73 -3.56 12.48 -1.96
N PRO A 74 -3.85 11.66 -0.93
CA PRO A 74 -4.69 12.07 0.20
C PRO A 74 -4.09 13.22 1.02
N SER A 75 -2.77 13.43 0.94
CA SER A 75 -2.06 14.50 1.65
C SER A 75 -2.17 15.88 0.97
N ASP A 76 -2.84 15.97 -0.18
CA ASP A 76 -3.02 17.23 -0.92
C ASP A 76 -4.28 18.00 -0.49
N GLY A 77 -5.17 17.37 0.28
CA GLY A 77 -6.45 17.91 0.72
C GLY A 77 -7.60 16.92 0.49
N PRO A 78 -8.86 17.38 0.58
CA PRO A 78 -10.02 16.55 0.28
C PRO A 78 -9.92 15.91 -1.11
N PHE A 79 -10.32 14.65 -1.20
CA PHE A 79 -10.27 13.89 -2.44
C PHE A 79 -11.60 13.18 -2.69
N ASP A 80 -11.93 12.98 -3.97
CA ASP A 80 -13.04 12.13 -4.35
C ASP A 80 -12.67 10.67 -4.08
N THR A 81 -13.49 9.98 -3.28
CA THR A 81 -13.26 8.57 -2.97
C THR A 81 -13.57 7.73 -4.21
N PRO A 82 -12.57 7.04 -4.80
CA PRO A 82 -12.82 6.22 -5.98
C PRO A 82 -13.61 4.97 -5.62
N ASP A 83 -14.40 4.45 -6.55
CA ASP A 83 -15.03 3.14 -6.39
C ASP A 83 -13.98 2.04 -6.52
N LEU A 84 -13.59 1.46 -5.38
CA LEU A 84 -12.53 0.45 -5.28
C LEU A 84 -12.81 -0.81 -6.12
N ARG A 85 -14.07 -1.07 -6.49
CA ARG A 85 -14.44 -2.20 -7.36
C ARG A 85 -13.91 -2.10 -8.78
N ASN A 86 -13.43 -0.91 -9.18
CA ASN A 86 -12.84 -0.66 -10.49
C ASN A 86 -11.34 -1.03 -10.58
N TYR A 87 -10.74 -1.51 -9.49
CA TYR A 87 -9.32 -1.86 -9.41
C TYR A 87 -9.13 -3.33 -9.03
N ASP A 88 -8.11 -3.95 -9.61
CA ASP A 88 -7.71 -5.32 -9.29
C ASP A 88 -6.87 -5.36 -8.01
N ALA A 89 -6.14 -4.28 -7.71
CA ALA A 89 -5.34 -4.14 -6.50
C ALA A 89 -5.12 -2.68 -6.10
N VAL A 90 -4.89 -2.47 -4.80
CA VAL A 90 -4.53 -1.17 -4.22
C VAL A 90 -3.14 -1.27 -3.61
N ALA A 91 -2.27 -0.32 -3.92
CA ALA A 91 -0.96 -0.17 -3.29
C ALA A 91 -0.92 1.13 -2.47
N TRP A 92 -0.60 1.02 -1.19
CA TRP A 92 -0.49 2.18 -0.29
C TRP A 92 1.00 2.46 -0.02
N THR A 93 1.48 3.64 -0.39
CA THR A 93 2.88 4.03 -0.19
C THR A 93 3.13 4.60 1.22
N GLY A 94 4.39 4.59 1.67
CA GLY A 94 4.76 5.29 2.91
C GLY A 94 4.57 6.81 2.81
N CYS A 95 4.79 7.50 3.93
CA CYS A 95 4.89 8.96 3.97
C CYS A 95 6.31 9.40 4.35
N ARG A 96 6.60 10.70 4.23
CA ARG A 96 7.93 11.26 4.56
C ARG A 96 8.32 11.11 6.04
N PHE A 97 7.38 10.78 6.92
CA PHE A 97 7.56 10.78 8.37
C PHE A 97 7.83 9.40 8.96
N VAL A 98 7.97 8.35 8.15
CA VAL A 98 8.15 6.98 8.66
C VAL A 98 9.29 6.91 9.68
N ALA A 99 10.45 7.51 9.40
CA ALA A 99 11.60 7.48 10.31
C ALA A 99 11.32 8.17 11.67
N GLU A 100 10.61 9.30 11.66
CA GLU A 100 10.15 9.96 12.88
C GLU A 100 9.11 9.15 13.64
N LEU A 101 8.17 8.54 12.93
CA LEU A 101 7.12 7.71 13.52
C LEU A 101 7.70 6.45 14.17
N GLU A 102 8.69 5.82 13.56
CA GLU A 102 9.42 4.69 14.16
C GLU A 102 10.12 5.08 15.46
N LYS A 103 10.83 6.23 15.47
CA LYS A 103 11.44 6.75 16.72
C LYS A 103 10.42 7.05 17.81
N LEU A 104 9.25 7.56 17.41
CA LEU A 104 8.17 7.87 18.32
C LEU A 104 7.44 6.60 18.81
N TYR A 105 7.44 5.53 18.01
CA TYR A 105 6.94 4.22 18.40
C TYR A 105 7.89 3.54 19.40
N GLU A 106 9.21 3.62 19.17
CA GLU A 106 10.22 3.11 20.09
C GLU A 106 10.23 3.84 21.44
N ASP A 107 10.06 5.18 21.41
CA ASP A 107 9.96 6.01 22.60
C ASP A 107 8.76 6.97 22.51
N PRO A 108 7.57 6.54 22.99
CA PRO A 108 6.36 7.37 23.00
C PRO A 108 6.46 8.63 23.87
N SER A 109 7.50 8.76 24.70
CA SER A 109 7.71 9.96 25.53
C SER A 109 8.29 11.15 24.76
N ARG A 110 8.69 10.95 23.48
CA ARG A 110 9.25 11.97 22.57
C ARG A 110 8.22 12.99 22.10
N ARG A 111 7.78 13.83 23.04
CA ARG A 111 6.83 14.93 22.79
C ARG A 111 7.33 15.95 21.76
N ASP A 112 8.64 16.08 21.59
CA ASP A 112 9.24 16.94 20.56
C ASP A 112 8.92 16.44 19.14
N ILE A 113 8.90 15.13 18.92
CA ILE A 113 8.51 14.54 17.63
C ILE A 113 6.99 14.63 17.47
N ALA A 114 6.23 14.24 18.50
CA ALA A 114 4.76 14.30 18.46
C ALA A 114 4.25 15.72 18.15
N TRP A 115 4.77 16.74 18.84
CA TRP A 115 4.42 18.15 18.57
C TRP A 115 4.83 18.59 17.17
N ARG A 116 6.02 18.24 16.70
CA ARG A 116 6.47 18.60 15.35
C ARG A 116 5.60 17.99 14.25
N LEU A 117 5.06 16.79 14.48
CA LEU A 117 4.17 16.09 13.55
C LEU A 117 2.68 16.42 13.75
N GLY A 118 2.33 17.20 14.78
CA GLY A 118 0.94 17.52 15.11
C GLY A 118 0.13 16.31 15.58
N LEU A 119 0.78 15.33 16.21
CA LEU A 119 0.13 14.11 16.71
C LEU A 119 -0.36 14.32 18.15
N ASP A 120 -1.59 13.88 18.43
CA ASP A 120 -2.20 13.95 19.76
C ASP A 120 -2.24 12.57 20.44
N THR A 121 -2.75 12.54 21.66
CA THR A 121 -2.91 11.37 22.53
C THR A 121 -3.67 10.22 21.88
N ASP A 122 -4.53 10.49 20.91
CA ASP A 122 -5.29 9.49 20.17
C ASP A 122 -4.41 8.60 19.27
N VAL A 123 -3.37 9.17 18.65
CA VAL A 123 -2.37 8.43 17.87
C VAL A 123 -1.33 7.80 18.79
N MET A 124 -1.05 8.42 19.93
CA MET A 124 0.03 8.02 20.84
C MET A 124 -0.36 6.90 21.81
N ASP A 125 -1.61 6.85 22.27
CA ASP A 125 -2.12 5.77 23.11
C ASP A 125 -2.46 4.54 22.25
N GLU A 126 -1.79 3.42 22.51
CA GLU A 126 -2.02 2.18 21.78
C GLU A 126 -3.50 1.73 21.81
N ASN A 127 -4.17 1.90 22.95
CA ASN A 127 -5.56 1.48 23.09
C ASN A 127 -6.45 2.30 22.17
N VAL A 128 -6.22 3.61 22.09
CA VAL A 128 -6.97 4.48 21.19
C VAL A 128 -6.60 4.18 19.74
N ARG A 129 -5.32 4.19 19.40
CA ARG A 129 -4.80 3.93 18.04
C ARG A 129 -5.31 2.61 17.45
N TYR A 130 -5.41 1.55 18.25
CA TYR A 130 -5.89 0.25 17.79
C TYR A 130 -7.39 0.02 17.95
N THR A 131 -8.14 0.94 18.55
CA THR A 131 -9.58 0.76 18.79
C THR A 131 -10.33 0.49 17.48
N GLU A 132 -10.13 1.33 16.46
CA GLU A 132 -10.85 1.19 15.19
C GLU A 132 -10.46 -0.09 14.44
N SER A 133 -9.18 -0.42 14.39
CA SER A 133 -8.71 -1.67 13.76
C SER A 133 -9.24 -2.91 14.49
N ARG A 134 -9.21 -2.90 15.83
CA ARG A 134 -9.78 -3.98 16.67
C ARG A 134 -11.28 -4.10 16.41
N ASN A 135 -12.00 -2.99 16.32
CA ASN A 135 -13.43 -2.97 16.02
C ASN A 135 -13.73 -3.48 14.60
N PHE A 136 -13.00 -3.03 13.58
CA PHE A 136 -13.12 -3.50 12.20
C PHE A 136 -12.93 -5.02 12.11
N ILE A 137 -11.89 -5.55 12.75
CA ILE A 137 -11.62 -6.99 12.77
C ILE A 137 -12.77 -7.74 13.46
N LYS A 138 -13.14 -7.29 14.66
CA LYS A 138 -14.15 -7.94 15.50
C LYS A 138 -15.54 -7.94 14.85
N HIS A 139 -15.93 -6.81 14.25
CA HIS A 139 -17.31 -6.59 13.80
C HIS A 139 -17.53 -6.78 12.30
N LEU A 140 -16.48 -6.76 11.47
CA LEU A 140 -16.60 -6.94 10.02
C LEU A 140 -15.79 -8.14 9.50
N VAL A 141 -14.49 -8.21 9.81
CA VAL A 141 -13.61 -9.25 9.23
C VAL A 141 -13.95 -10.65 9.76
N VAL A 142 -14.06 -10.81 11.07
CA VAL A 142 -14.37 -12.11 11.69
C VAL A 142 -15.74 -12.62 11.23
N PRO A 143 -16.83 -11.82 11.29
CA PRO A 143 -18.13 -12.24 10.76
C PRO A 143 -18.11 -12.61 9.27
N TYR A 144 -17.45 -11.81 8.42
CA TYR A 144 -17.34 -12.10 7.00
C TYR A 144 -16.65 -13.45 6.75
N LYS A 145 -15.51 -13.70 7.42
CA LYS A 145 -14.78 -14.96 7.26
C LYS A 145 -15.62 -16.16 7.69
N LEU A 146 -16.27 -16.08 8.86
CA LEU A 146 -17.15 -17.14 9.35
C LEU A 146 -18.33 -17.40 8.39
N SER A 147 -18.92 -16.35 7.80
CA SER A 147 -20.00 -16.51 6.83
C SER A 147 -19.57 -17.23 5.55
N LYS A 148 -18.34 -17.00 5.07
CA LYS A 148 -17.82 -17.70 3.89
C LYS A 148 -17.55 -19.18 4.18
N THR A 149 -16.95 -19.50 5.32
CA THR A 149 -16.67 -20.89 5.71
C THR A 149 -17.94 -21.71 5.95
N LEU A 150 -19.07 -21.07 6.27
CA LEU A 150 -20.37 -21.75 6.41
C LEU A 150 -21.10 -21.97 5.07
N LEU A 151 -20.63 -21.35 3.98
CA LEU A 151 -21.21 -21.47 2.63
C LEU A 151 -20.40 -22.41 1.72
N GLU A 152 -19.25 -22.89 2.19
CA GLU A 152 -18.41 -23.94 1.59
C GLU A 152 -18.72 -25.31 2.21
#